data_AF-A0A2M9P591-F1
#
_entry.id   AF-A0A2M9P591-F1
#
_cell.length_a   1.000
_cell.length_b   1.000
_cell.length_c   1.000
_cell.angle_alpha   90.00
_cell.angle_beta   90.00
_cell.angle_gamma   90.00
#
_symmetry.space_group_name_H-M   'P 1'
#
loop_
_entity.id
_entity.type
_entity.pdbx_description
1 polymer ?
#
loop_
_entity_poly.entity_id
_entity_poly.type
_entity_poly.pdbx_seq_one_letter_code
_entity_poly.pdbx_strand_id
1 'polypeptide(L)'
;VRDSAGRSTTAERFASLGHRDTVMLLADPQLRPVSTLLETSIWEASICTIQSADFRNFAHGRHGWLHHRADETLVLALTTKDTREVWAPLGAALPPT
;
A
#
# COMPACT_ATOMS: atom_id res chain seq x y z
N VAL A 1 -20.56 7.67 -3.02
CA VAL A 1 -21.21 6.39 -2.64
C VAL A 1 -20.13 5.50 -2.03
N ARG A 2 -20.35 4.90 -0.85
CA ARG A 2 -19.39 3.96 -0.25
C ARG A 2 -19.52 2.62 -0.99
N ASP A 3 -18.49 2.23 -1.72
CA ASP A 3 -18.43 0.93 -2.39
C ASP A 3 -18.31 -0.18 -1.34
N SER A 4 -19.40 -0.90 -1.08
CA SER A 4 -19.41 -2.00 -0.10
C SER A 4 -18.68 -3.24 -0.60
N ALA A 5 -18.70 -3.50 -1.91
CA ALA A 5 -18.04 -4.66 -2.51
C ALA A 5 -16.52 -4.48 -2.43
N GLY A 6 -16.00 -3.33 -2.88
CA GLY A 6 -14.58 -3.01 -2.78
C GLY A 6 -14.06 -3.03 -1.33
N ARG A 7 -14.88 -2.65 -0.35
CA ARG A 7 -14.50 -2.75 1.07
C ARG A 7 -14.36 -4.19 1.57
N SER A 8 -15.23 -5.11 1.13
CA SER A 8 -15.14 -6.53 1.53
C SER A 8 -13.86 -7.15 1.02
N THR A 9 -13.56 -6.95 -0.27
CA THR A 9 -12.33 -7.46 -0.89
C THR A 9 -11.07 -6.92 -0.23
N THR A 10 -11.04 -5.62 0.09
CA THR A 10 -9.92 -5.05 0.84
C THR A 10 -9.80 -5.68 2.22
N ALA A 11 -10.90 -5.82 2.97
CA ALA A 11 -10.87 -6.43 4.30
C ALA A 11 -10.33 -7.87 4.27
N GLU A 12 -10.74 -8.68 3.28
CA GLU A 12 -10.25 -10.05 3.10
C GLU A 12 -8.74 -10.09 2.84
N ARG A 13 -8.21 -9.22 1.97
CA ARG A 13 -6.76 -9.13 1.70
C ARG A 13 -5.95 -8.71 2.93
N PHE A 14 -6.50 -7.85 3.78
CA PHE A 14 -5.84 -7.49 5.04
C PHE A 14 -5.95 -8.61 6.08
N ALA A 15 -7.06 -9.34 6.12
CA ALA A 15 -7.25 -10.46 7.03
C ALA A 15 -6.32 -11.64 6.71
N SER A 16 -5.86 -11.79 5.47
CA SER A 16 -4.90 -12.81 5.08
C SER A 16 -3.45 -12.48 5.41
N LEU A 17 -3.14 -11.26 5.88
CA LEU A 17 -1.76 -10.87 6.21
C LEU A 17 -1.22 -11.69 7.38
N GLY A 18 -0.06 -12.29 7.17
CA GLY A 18 0.70 -13.02 8.18
C GLY A 18 2.10 -12.44 8.40
N HIS A 19 2.81 -13.02 9.36
CA HIS A 19 4.12 -12.53 9.80
C HIS A 19 5.22 -12.55 8.71
N ARG A 20 5.04 -13.37 7.67
CA ARG A 20 5.98 -13.45 6.53
C ARG A 20 5.70 -12.40 5.45
N ASP A 21 4.53 -11.79 5.47
CA ASP A 21 4.17 -10.82 4.46
C ASP A 21 4.84 -9.48 4.72
N THR A 22 4.89 -8.67 3.67
CA THR A 22 5.34 -7.28 3.72
C THR A 22 4.23 -6.37 3.22
N VAL A 23 3.92 -5.32 3.97
CA VAL A 23 3.11 -4.20 3.48
C VAL A 23 4.04 -3.13 2.91
N MET A 24 3.92 -2.87 1.62
CA MET A 24 4.55 -1.72 0.97
C MET A 24 3.54 -0.57 0.88
N LEU A 25 3.68 0.39 1.79
CA LEU A 25 2.77 1.53 1.93
C LEU A 25 3.25 2.69 1.05
N LEU A 26 2.54 2.93 -0.05
CA LEU A 26 2.75 4.07 -0.92
C LEU A 26 1.82 5.19 -0.52
N ALA A 27 2.35 6.29 0.00
CA ALA A 27 1.52 7.39 0.49
C ALA A 27 1.78 8.67 -0.30
N ASP A 28 0.68 9.34 -0.65
CA ASP A 28 0.73 10.74 -1.03
C ASP A 28 1.44 11.55 0.06
N PRO A 29 2.34 12.49 -0.28
CA PRO A 29 3.00 13.34 0.71
C PRO A 29 2.04 14.05 1.68
N GLN A 30 0.81 14.36 1.25
CA GLN A 30 -0.23 14.96 2.10
C GLN A 30 -0.79 14.00 3.16
N LEU A 31 -0.62 12.68 2.97
CA LEU A 31 -1.11 11.63 3.86
C LEU A 31 -0.01 11.05 4.76
N ARG A 32 1.13 11.74 4.90
CA ARG A 32 2.22 11.33 5.82
C ARG A 32 1.72 10.97 7.23
N PRO A 33 0.85 11.76 7.89
CA PRO A 33 0.36 11.39 9.23
C PRO A 33 -0.37 10.04 9.26
N VAL A 34 -1.18 9.76 8.23
CA VAL A 34 -1.88 8.47 8.09
C VAL A 34 -0.90 7.34 7.82
N SER A 35 0.11 7.59 6.98
CA SER A 35 1.16 6.62 6.70
C SER A 35 1.93 6.24 7.97
N THR A 36 2.32 7.24 8.77
CA THR A 36 3.01 7.01 10.04
C THR A 36 2.13 6.24 11.01
N LEU A 37 0.85 6.59 11.13
CA LEU A 37 -0.09 5.88 12.00
C LEU A 37 -0.16 4.39 11.63
N LEU A 38 -0.36 4.07 10.35
CA LEU A 38 -0.44 2.68 9.89
C LEU A 38 0.87 1.92 10.11
N GLU A 39 2.00 2.55 9.79
CA GLU A 39 3.33 1.98 10.01
C GLU A 39 3.55 1.64 11.49
N THR A 40 3.27 2.59 12.38
CA THR A 40 3.37 2.38 13.83
C THR A 40 2.39 1.30 14.31
N SER A 41 1.12 1.35 13.91
CA SER A 41 0.12 0.36 14.36
C SER A 41 0.45 -1.07 13.91
N ILE A 42 0.94 -1.26 12.69
CA ILE A 42 1.32 -2.59 12.19
C ILE A 42 2.54 -3.13 12.94
N TRP A 43 3.53 -2.27 13.21
CA TRP A 43 4.70 -2.63 14.00
C TRP A 43 4.34 -2.99 15.44
N GLU A 44 3.57 -2.15 16.12
CA GLU A 44 3.16 -2.35 17.52
C GLU A 44 2.31 -3.61 17.69
N ALA A 45 1.43 -3.89 16.74
CA ALA A 45 0.61 -5.10 16.74
C ALA A 45 1.36 -6.35 16.24
N SER A 46 2.62 -6.22 15.81
CA SER A 46 3.45 -7.33 15.31
C SER A 46 2.80 -8.15 14.18
N ILE A 47 2.00 -7.49 13.33
CA ILE A 47 1.22 -8.18 12.28
C ILE A 47 2.16 -8.73 11.21
N CYS A 48 3.00 -7.86 10.64
CA CYS A 48 3.90 -8.18 9.54
C CYS A 48 4.97 -7.07 9.39
N THR A 49 5.87 -7.23 8.42
CA THR A 49 6.82 -6.15 8.08
C THR A 49 6.09 -5.06 7.31
N ILE A 50 6.38 -3.79 7.60
CA ILE A 50 5.86 -2.66 6.82
C ILE A 50 7.00 -1.72 6.42
N GLN A 51 6.91 -1.19 5.19
CA GLN A 51 7.80 -0.17 4.66
C GLN A 51 6.99 0.92 3.98
N SER A 52 7.26 2.18 4.31
CA SER A 52 6.60 3.33 3.68
C SER A 52 7.48 4.04 2.65
N ALA A 53 6.86 4.56 1.60
CA ALA A 53 7.49 5.42 0.58
C ALA A 53 6.46 6.35 -0.06
N ASP A 54 6.93 7.46 -0.66
CA ASP A 54 6.11 8.18 -1.64
C ASP A 54 6.21 7.50 -3.03
N PHE A 55 5.30 7.83 -3.93
CA PHE A 55 5.23 7.23 -5.27
C PHE A 55 6.51 7.46 -6.10
N ARG A 56 7.23 8.56 -5.88
CA ARG A 56 8.46 8.88 -6.62
C ARG A 56 9.61 7.99 -6.15
N ASN A 57 9.80 7.89 -4.83
CA ASN A 57 10.81 7.02 -4.23
C ASN A 57 10.55 5.54 -4.56
N PHE A 58 9.28 5.14 -4.70
CA PHE A 58 8.90 3.83 -5.20
C PHE A 58 9.39 3.58 -6.63
N ALA A 59 9.09 4.49 -7.56
CA ALA A 59 9.54 4.41 -8.95
C ALA A 59 11.09 4.43 -9.07
N HIS A 60 11.78 5.16 -8.19
CA HIS A 60 13.23 5.34 -8.22
C HIS A 60 14.03 4.28 -7.43
N GLY A 61 13.50 3.07 -7.28
CA GLY A 61 14.31 1.90 -6.86
C GLY A 61 13.73 1.09 -5.71
N ARG A 62 12.74 1.62 -4.96
CA ARG A 62 12.09 0.82 -3.89
C ARG A 62 11.16 -0.28 -4.43
N HIS A 63 10.84 -0.26 -5.72
CA HIS A 63 10.14 -1.37 -6.39
C HIS A 63 10.99 -2.64 -6.53
N GLY A 64 12.31 -2.58 -6.35
CA GLY A 64 13.18 -3.76 -6.46
C GLY A 64 12.81 -4.89 -5.49
N TRP A 65 12.25 -4.57 -4.32
CA TRP A 65 11.72 -5.56 -3.38
C TRP A 65 10.59 -6.39 -4.00
N LEU A 66 9.61 -5.71 -4.62
CA LEU A 66 8.47 -6.36 -5.26
C LEU A 66 8.87 -7.30 -6.38
N HIS A 67 9.92 -6.95 -7.15
CA HIS A 67 10.41 -7.82 -8.21
C HIS A 67 10.84 -9.20 -7.71
N HIS A 68 11.30 -9.30 -6.46
CA HIS A 68 11.75 -10.58 -5.87
C HIS A 68 10.74 -11.21 -4.92
N ARG A 69 9.73 -10.45 -4.46
CA ARG A 69 8.85 -10.83 -3.35
C ARG A 69 7.38 -10.45 -3.59
N ALA A 70 6.96 -10.44 -4.86
CA ALA A 70 5.61 -10.07 -5.25
C ALA A 70 4.55 -10.91 -4.51
N ASP A 71 4.78 -12.22 -4.38
CA ASP A 71 3.82 -13.17 -3.80
C ASP A 71 3.62 -12.99 -2.29
N GLU A 72 4.57 -12.35 -1.61
CA GLU A 72 4.54 -12.08 -0.15
C GLU A 72 4.45 -10.58 0.17
N THR A 73 4.06 -9.75 -0.82
CA THR A 73 3.96 -8.29 -0.61
C THR A 73 2.58 -7.73 -0.99
N LEU A 74 1.94 -7.07 -0.03
CA LEU A 74 0.76 -6.25 -0.27
C LEU A 74 1.17 -4.80 -0.53
N VAL A 75 0.84 -4.27 -1.72
CA VAL A 75 1.00 -2.84 -2.02
C VAL A 75 -0.27 -2.08 -1.59
N LEU A 76 -0.13 -1.18 -0.63
CA LEU A 76 -1.20 -0.30 -0.18
C LEU A 76 -0.93 1.13 -0.65
N ALA A 77 -1.73 1.64 -1.59
CA ALA A 77 -1.62 3.00 -2.07
C ALA A 77 -2.65 3.93 -1.37
N LEU A 78 -2.16 4.97 -0.70
CA LEU A 78 -2.96 6.03 -0.10
C LEU A 78 -2.86 7.28 -0.95
N THR A 79 -3.97 7.66 -1.58
CA THR A 79 -4.11 8.90 -2.36
C THR A 79 -5.15 9.81 -1.73
N THR A 80 -5.00 11.12 -1.87
CA THR A 80 -6.10 12.03 -1.55
C THR A 80 -7.10 12.04 -2.71
N LYS A 81 -8.29 12.60 -2.49
CA LYS A 81 -9.25 12.80 -3.57
C LYS A 81 -8.68 13.72 -4.65
N ASP A 82 -7.95 14.76 -4.23
CA ASP A 82 -7.47 15.82 -5.11
C ASP A 82 -6.24 15.38 -5.94
N THR A 83 -5.44 14.45 -5.43
CA THR A 83 -4.28 13.91 -6.15
C THR A 83 -4.56 12.60 -6.88
N ARG A 84 -5.78 12.05 -6.75
CA ARG A 84 -6.14 10.77 -7.35
C ARG A 84 -5.90 10.73 -8.86
N GLU A 85 -6.25 11.80 -9.57
CA GLU A 85 -6.06 11.87 -11.03
C GLU A 85 -4.58 11.92 -11.43
N VAL A 86 -3.73 12.51 -10.59
CA VAL A 86 -2.27 12.52 -10.79
C VAL A 86 -1.71 11.09 -10.72
N TRP A 87 -2.24 10.28 -9.82
CA TRP A 87 -1.78 8.90 -9.61
C TRP A 87 -2.53 7.86 -10.46
N ALA A 88 -3.64 8.22 -11.11
CA ALA A 88 -4.44 7.29 -11.91
C ALA A 88 -3.65 6.58 -13.04
N PRO A 89 -2.72 7.26 -13.76
CA PRO A 89 -1.89 6.58 -14.76
C PRO A 89 -0.99 5.49 -14.17
N LEU A 90 -0.54 5.66 -12.92
CA LEU A 90 0.26 4.65 -12.23
C LEU A 90 -0.57 3.39 -11.99
N GLY A 91 -1.83 3.55 -11.57
CA GLY A 91 -2.76 2.44 -11.38
C GLY A 91 -2.99 1.62 -12.65
N ALA A 92 -3.07 2.30 -13.81
CA ALA A 92 -3.21 1.63 -15.11
C ALA A 92 -1.96 0.85 -15.55
N ALA A 93 -0.80 1.16 -14.97
CA ALA A 93 0.46 0.48 -15.26
C ALA A 93 0.74 -0.70 -14.30
N LEU A 94 -0.06 -0.88 -13.25
CA LEU A 94 0.09 -2.01 -12.33
C LEU A 94 -0.38 -3.32 -12.99
N PRO A 95 0.23 -4.46 -12.64
CA PRO A 95 -0.28 -5.77 -13.04
C PRO A 95 -1.74 -5.95 -12.59
N PRO A 96 -2.56 -6.70 -13.34
CA PRO A 96 -3.91 -7.04 -12.91
C PRO A 96 -3.89 -7.77 -11.55
N THR A 97 -4.76 -7.34 -10.63
CA THR A 97 -4.89 -7.83 -9.25
C THR A 97 -5.91 -8.93 -9.07
#